data_AF-A0A9I9EII6-F1
#
_entry.id   AF-A0A9I9EII6-F1
#
_cell.length_a   1.000
_cell.length_b   1.000
_cell.length_c   1.000
_cell.angle_alpha   90.00
_cell.angle_beta   90.00
_cell.angle_gamma   90.00
#
_symmetry.space_group_name_H-M   'P 1'
#
loop_
_entity.id
_entity.type
_entity.pdbx_description
1 polymer ?
#
loop_
_entity_poly.entity_id
_entity_poly.type
_entity_poly.pdbx_seq_one_letter_code
_entity_poly.pdbx_strand_id
1 'polypeptide(L)' 'MGDIHASEIKKQMKTKEDRNCIPINYLINLACGYLSGKKGLSLIALCIYGTIIFPRIKGYVEEEVVKIFVGIE' A
#
# COMPACT_ATOMS: atom_id res chain seq x y z
N MET A 1 5.09 15.42 12.88
CA MET A 1 4.52 15.25 11.53
C MET A 1 5.03 13.89 11.03
N GLY A 2 4.32 12.80 11.36
CA GLY A 2 4.87 11.44 11.22
C GLY A 2 4.81 10.97 9.76
N ASP A 3 5.97 10.67 9.19
CA ASP A 3 6.07 10.02 7.88
C ASP A 3 5.38 8.66 7.94
N ILE A 4 4.71 8.27 6.85
CA ILE A 4 4.36 6.85 6.70
C ILE A 4 5.71 6.18 6.53
N HIS A 5 6.27 5.67 7.62
CA HIS A 5 7.60 5.12 7.59
C HIS A 5 7.58 3.94 6.63
N ALA A 6 8.30 4.03 5.52
CA ALA A 6 8.47 2.95 4.56
C ALA A 6 8.86 1.63 5.25
N SER A 7 9.56 1.72 6.41
CA SER A 7 9.87 0.59 7.27
C SER A 7 8.64 -0.12 7.86
N GLU A 8 7.56 0.59 8.20
CA GLU A 8 6.31 0.02 8.71
C GLU A 8 5.60 -0.80 7.62
N ILE A 9 5.62 -0.29 6.38
CA ILE A 9 5.06 -0.99 5.22
C ILE A 9 5.93 -2.21 4.86
N LYS A 10 7.26 -2.06 4.87
CA LYS A 10 8.21 -3.16 4.64
C LYS A 10 7.99 -4.33 5.62
N LYS A 11 7.65 -4.07 6.89
CA LYS A 11 7.31 -5.13 7.87
C LYS A 11 6.10 -5.97 7.47
N GLN A 12 5.18 -5.42 6.67
CA GLN A 12 3.97 -6.12 6.23
C GLN A 12 4.13 -6.78 4.85
N MET A 13 5.30 -6.68 4.24
CA MET A 13 5.57 -7.21 2.92
C MET A 13 5.57 -8.74 2.95
N LYS A 14 4.93 -9.35 1.95
CA LYS A 14 4.87 -10.79 1.76
C LYS A 14 5.29 -11.13 0.34
N THR A 15 6.04 -12.21 0.18
CA THR A 15 6.31 -12.76 -1.15
C THR A 15 5.13 -13.61 -1.59
N LYS A 16 4.57 -13.31 -2.78
CA LYS A 16 3.48 -14.01 -3.44
C LYS A 16 3.81 -14.11 -4.92
N GLU A 17 3.77 -15.32 -5.47
CA GLU A 17 4.04 -15.57 -6.89
C GLU A 17 5.35 -14.90 -7.35
N ASP A 18 6.41 -15.09 -6.56
CA ASP A 18 7.76 -14.53 -6.77
C ASP A 18 7.84 -12.99 -6.78
N ARG A 19 6.84 -12.31 -6.21
CA ARG A 19 6.79 -10.85 -6.06
C ARG A 19 6.56 -10.41 -4.63
N ASN A 20 7.18 -9.31 -4.25
CA ASN A 20 6.90 -8.64 -2.99
C ASN A 20 5.59 -7.87 -3.09
N CYS A 21 4.70 -8.12 -2.13
CA CYS A 21 3.36 -7.55 -2.12
C CYS A 21 2.94 -7.19 -0.71
N ILE A 22 2.01 -6.25 -0.59
CA ILE A 22 1.46 -5.79 0.68
C ILE A 22 -0.03 -6.14 0.74
N PRO A 23 -0.52 -6.71 1.86
CA PRO A 23 -1.94 -7.02 2.03
C PRO A 23 -2.83 -5.76 1.90
N ILE A 24 -3.89 -5.87 1.09
CA ILE A 24 -4.81 -4.73 0.85
C ILE A 24 -5.50 -4.27 2.14
N ASN A 25 -5.86 -5.21 3.02
CA ASN A 25 -6.53 -4.90 4.28
C ASN A 25 -5.65 -4.05 5.21
N TYR A 26 -4.33 -4.28 5.20
CA TYR A 26 -3.40 -3.44 5.93
C TYR A 26 -3.38 -2.01 5.38
N LEU A 27 -3.33 -1.85 4.05
CA LEU A 27 -3.35 -0.54 3.40
C LEU A 27 -4.66 0.22 3.68
N ILE A 28 -5.80 -0.47 3.67
CA ILE A 28 -7.10 0.11 4.03
C ILE A 28 -7.12 0.56 5.49
N ASN A 29 -6.68 -0.29 6.42
CA ASN A 29 -6.63 0.06 7.84
C ASN A 29 -5.70 1.25 8.09
N LEU A 30 -4.56 1.29 7.38
CA LEU A 30 -3.64 2.42 7.41
C LEU A 30 -4.33 3.69 6.87
N ALA A 31 -5.03 3.60 5.74
CA ALA A 31 -5.76 4.72 5.17
C ALA A 31 -6.81 5.29 6.13
N CYS A 32 -7.56 4.41 6.81
CA CYS A 32 -8.54 4.78 7.83
C CYS A 32 -7.91 5.58 8.98
N GLY A 33 -6.68 5.22 9.40
CA GLY A 33 -5.93 5.96 10.41
C GLY A 33 -5.49 7.37 9.97
N TYR A 34 -5.50 7.67 8.67
CA TYR A 34 -5.07 8.95 8.09
C TYR A 34 -6.17 9.69 7.30
N LEU A 35 -7.44 9.34 7.50
CA LEU A 35 -8.61 9.84 6.74
C LEU A 35 -8.73 11.37 6.70
N SER A 36 -8.21 12.09 7.69
CA SER A 36 -8.28 13.56 7.76
C SER A 36 -7.17 14.31 7.01
N GLY A 37 -6.22 13.60 6.38
CA GLY A 37 -5.08 14.21 5.69
C GLY A 37 -4.92 13.78 4.23
N LYS A 38 -4.14 14.56 3.46
CA LYS A 38 -3.72 14.21 2.08
C LYS A 38 -3.15 12.77 1.98
N LYS A 39 -2.57 12.26 3.08
CA LYS A 39 -2.03 10.90 3.20
C LYS A 39 -3.11 9.81 3.10
N GLY A 40 -4.28 10.01 3.70
CA GLY A 40 -5.41 9.08 3.58
C GLY A 40 -5.87 8.96 2.13
N LEU A 41 -5.95 10.08 1.41
CA LEU A 41 -6.30 10.10 -0.01
C LEU A 41 -5.29 9.34 -0.87
N SER A 42 -3.98 9.51 -0.64
CA SER A 42 -2.95 8.74 -1.36
C SER A 42 -3.04 7.24 -1.10
N LEU A 43 -3.34 6.81 0.13
CA LEU A 43 -3.50 5.39 0.47
C LEU A 43 -4.80 4.81 -0.13
N ILE A 44 -5.88 5.58 -0.19
CA ILE A 44 -7.11 5.18 -0.88
C ILE A 44 -6.84 5.04 -2.38
N ALA A 45 -6.15 6.00 -2.98
CA ALA A 45 -5.73 5.92 -4.38
C ALA A 45 -4.88 4.67 -4.62
N LEU A 46 -3.89 4.39 -3.77
CA LEU A 46 -3.09 3.18 -3.84
C LEU A 46 -3.96 1.91 -3.81
N CYS A 47 -4.95 1.85 -2.92
CA CYS A 47 -5.88 0.72 -2.85
C CYS A 47 -6.63 0.53 -4.16
N ILE A 48 -7.15 1.61 -4.76
CA ILE A 48 -7.85 1.58 -6.06
C ILE A 48 -6.91 1.11 -7.16
N TYR A 49 -5.72 1.68 -7.27
CA TYR A 49 -4.74 1.29 -8.29
C TYR A 49 -4.31 -0.17 -8.14
N GLY A 50 -4.02 -0.62 -6.94
CA GLY A 50 -3.60 -1.99 -6.68
C GLY A 50 -4.71 -3.04 -6.87
N THR A 51 -5.98 -2.68 -6.64
CA THR A 51 -7.10 -3.66 -6.68
C THR A 51 -7.95 -3.63 -7.93
N ILE A 52 -7.94 -2.53 -8.68
CA ILE A 52 -8.80 -2.35 -9.86
C ILE A 52 -7.96 -2.20 -11.13
N ILE A 53 -6.87 -1.43 -11.08
CA ILE A 53 -6.05 -1.12 -12.26
C ILE A 53 -4.94 -2.15 -12.46
N PHE A 54 -4.31 -2.61 -11.38
CA PHE A 54 -3.28 -3.66 -11.38
C PHE A 54 -3.68 -4.91 -10.58
N PRO A 55 -4.89 -5.49 -10.80
CA PRO A 55 -5.39 -6.63 -10.02
C PRO A 55 -4.67 -7.92 -10.42
N ARG A 56 -3.46 -8.13 -9.90
CA ARG A 56 -2.66 -9.31 -10.23
C ARG A 56 -2.84 -10.42 -9.20
N ILE A 57 -2.69 -10.08 -7.92
CA ILE A 57 -2.78 -11.03 -6.82
C ILE A 57 -3.95 -10.64 -5.92
N LYS A 58 -4.95 -11.52 -5.83
CA LYS A 58 -6.17 -11.25 -5.06
C LYS A 58 -5.84 -10.92 -3.61
N GLY A 59 -6.24 -9.73 -3.16
CA GLY A 59 -6.06 -9.28 -1.77
C GLY A 59 -4.68 -8.68 -1.47
N TYR A 60 -3.84 -8.48 -2.49
CA TYR A 60 -2.50 -7.92 -2.34
C TYR A 60 -2.23 -6.82 -3.38
N VAL A 61 -1.34 -5.90 -3.03
CA VAL A 61 -0.82 -4.85 -3.92
C VAL A 61 0.67 -5.06 -4.08
N GLU A 62 1.18 -5.11 -5.31
CA GLU A 62 2.61 -5.26 -5.59
C GLU A 62 3.42 -4.08 -5.02
N GLU A 63 4.63 -4.37 -4.52
CA GLU A 63 5.57 -3.38 -3.99
C GLU A 63 5.82 -2.23 -4.98
N GLU A 64 5.96 -2.53 -6.27
CA GLU A 64 6.19 -1.53 -7.32
C GLU A 64 5.03 -0.53 -7.44
N VAL A 65 3.79 -0.99 -7.26
CA VAL A 65 2.62 -0.08 -7.24
C VAL A 65 2.64 0.76 -5.97
N VAL A 66 3.05 0.18 -4.85
CA VAL A 66 3.19 0.91 -3.57
C VAL A 66 4.27 2.00 -3.67
N LYS A 67 5.41 1.72 -4.30
CA LYS A 67 6.53 2.69 -4.49
C LYS A 67 6.09 4.00 -5.13
N ILE A 68 5.12 3.96 -6.04
CA ILE A 68 4.54 5.15 -6.70
C ILE A 68 3.96 6.15 -5.68
N PHE A 69 3.43 5.66 -4.55
CA PHE A 69 2.67 6.49 -3.59
C PHE A 69 3.42 6.79 -2.30
N VAL A 70 4.38 5.96 -1.89
CA VAL A 70 5.04 6.05 -0.58
C VAL A 70 6.56 6.20 -0.63
N GLY A 71 7.18 6.25 -1.81
CA GLY A 71 8.63 6.50 -1.91
C GLY A 71 9.46 5.46 -1.17
N ILE A 72 9.11 4.18 -1.30
CA ILE A 72 9.88 3.08 -0.72
C ILE A 72 11.11 2.87 -1.61
N GLU A 73 12.27 3.41 -1.20
CA GLU A 73 13.58 3.03 -1.76
C GLU A 73 13.98 1.61 -1.33
#